data_AF-A0A395MJG0-F1
#
_entry.id   AF-A0A395MJG0-F1
#
_cell.length_a   1.000
_cell.length_b   1.000
_cell.length_c   1.000
_cell.angle_alpha   90.00
_cell.angle_beta   90.00
_cell.angle_gamma   90.00
#
_symmetry.space_group_name_H-M   'P 1'
#
loop_
_entity.id
_entity.type
_entity.pdbx_description
1 polymer ?
#
loop_
_entity_poly.entity_id
_entity_poly.type
_entity_poly.pdbx_seq_one_letter_code
_entity_poly.pdbx_strand_id
1 'polypeptide(L)'
;THPPSGPSPGAGFSRPAGRVSATPEPSRRAVAPNREDKDFDQLPDFCPPLNSLPDKSNSLKVEWKGQALDLSNDPNKRLLHPDEMTLASSLRLDAATYLTSKRRIFERRLACLRTNKEFRKTDAQQACKIDVNKASKLWTAFDKVGWLDAKWMQKHK
;
A
#
# COMPACT_ATOMS: atom_id res chain seq x y z
N THR A 1 48.60 20.11 73.17
CA THR A 1 48.40 20.97 71.98
C THR A 1 47.07 20.66 71.35
N HIS A 2 46.15 21.62 71.44
CA HIS A 2 44.82 21.61 70.84
C HIS A 2 44.91 21.99 69.33
N PRO A 3 43.90 21.67 68.48
CA PRO A 3 43.87 22.01 67.05
C PRO A 3 43.37 23.45 66.80
N PRO A 4 43.46 24.03 65.58
CA PRO A 4 42.25 24.11 64.73
C PRO A 4 42.44 24.23 63.18
N SER A 5 41.43 23.72 62.46
CA SER A 5 40.64 24.26 61.32
C SER A 5 41.21 25.12 60.17
N GLY A 6 41.09 24.59 58.93
CA GLY A 6 40.65 25.25 57.65
C GLY A 6 41.69 26.03 56.80
N PRO A 7 41.36 26.49 55.56
CA PRO A 7 40.65 25.86 54.41
C PRO A 7 41.31 26.09 52.99
N SER A 8 40.92 25.26 51.99
CA SER A 8 40.88 25.47 50.49
C SER A 8 42.20 25.74 49.70
N PRO A 9 42.33 25.59 48.34
CA PRO A 9 41.35 25.56 47.21
C PRO A 9 41.57 24.36 46.24
N GLY A 10 40.87 24.12 45.13
CA GLY A 10 39.83 24.76 44.36
C GLY A 10 39.65 23.99 43.03
N ALA A 11 38.45 24.04 42.46
CA ALA A 11 38.15 23.97 41.01
C ALA A 11 36.63 23.82 40.83
N GLY A 12 35.89 24.85 41.24
CA GLY A 12 34.51 25.04 40.78
C GLY A 12 34.57 25.76 39.44
N PHE A 13 34.23 25.08 38.35
CA PHE A 13 34.00 25.72 37.07
C PHE A 13 32.57 26.26 37.01
N SER A 14 32.49 27.55 36.73
CA SER A 14 31.29 28.37 36.60
C SER A 14 30.40 27.97 35.42
N ARG A 15 29.09 28.16 35.63
CA ARG A 15 27.96 28.04 34.67
C ARG A 15 28.13 29.01 33.48
N PRO A 16 27.37 28.86 32.37
CA PRO A 16 26.06 29.52 32.34
C PRO A 16 24.94 28.76 31.60
N ALA A 17 23.73 29.26 31.84
CA ALA A 17 22.44 28.77 31.36
C ALA A 17 22.32 28.71 29.83
N GLY A 18 21.84 27.57 29.33
CA GLY A 18 21.35 27.39 27.96
C GLY A 18 19.86 27.06 27.98
N ARG A 19 19.04 28.11 27.89
CA ARG A 19 17.67 28.18 27.34
C ARG A 19 16.91 26.84 27.22
N VAL A 20 15.93 26.63 28.11
CA VAL A 20 14.82 25.72 27.87
C VAL A 20 14.00 26.23 26.66
N SER A 21 14.30 25.72 25.47
CA SER A 21 13.40 25.90 24.33
C SER A 21 12.22 24.97 24.51
N ALA A 22 11.11 25.56 24.95
CA ALA A 22 9.79 25.02 24.72
C ALA A 22 9.58 24.89 23.19
N THR A 23 9.46 23.66 22.71
CA THR A 23 8.71 23.36 21.49
C THR A 23 8.12 21.98 21.67
N PRO A 24 6.79 21.82 21.55
CA PRO A 24 6.11 20.56 21.78
C PRO A 24 6.63 19.53 20.79
N GLU A 25 6.95 18.34 21.31
CA GLU A 25 7.07 17.13 20.53
C GLU A 25 5.94 17.11 19.50
N PRO A 26 6.21 17.05 18.18
CA PRO A 26 5.15 16.83 17.24
C PRO A 26 4.64 15.43 17.56
N SER A 27 3.54 15.37 18.32
CA SER A 27 2.59 14.28 18.31
C SER A 27 2.04 14.21 16.88
N ARG A 28 2.90 13.76 15.95
CA ARG A 28 2.46 13.12 14.73
C ARG A 28 1.85 11.85 15.23
N ARG A 29 0.54 11.94 15.46
CA ARG A 29 -0.43 10.86 15.50
C ARG A 29 0.25 9.61 14.94
N ALA A 30 0.43 8.61 15.78
CA ALA A 30 0.67 7.27 15.34
C ALA A 30 -0.51 6.88 14.44
N VAL A 31 -0.47 7.27 13.18
CA VAL A 31 -1.23 6.63 12.12
C VAL A 31 -0.61 5.27 12.07
N ALA A 32 -1.28 4.31 12.73
CA ALA A 32 -0.93 2.92 12.63
C ALA A 32 -0.69 2.62 11.14
N PRO A 33 0.52 2.19 10.74
CA PRO A 33 0.90 2.03 9.32
C PRO A 33 0.18 0.87 8.63
N ASN A 34 -1.00 0.47 9.12
CA ASN A 34 -1.72 -0.73 8.72
C ASN A 34 -3.18 -0.46 8.31
N ARG A 35 -3.62 0.81 8.26
CA ARG A 35 -5.00 1.15 7.89
C ARG A 35 -5.13 1.50 6.39
N GLU A 36 -4.14 2.18 5.82
CA GLU A 36 -4.18 2.66 4.43
C GLU A 36 -4.13 1.52 3.39
N ASP A 37 -3.54 0.37 3.70
CA ASP A 37 -3.54 -0.80 2.81
C ASP A 37 -4.89 -1.56 2.80
N LYS A 38 -5.77 -1.30 3.77
CA LYS A 38 -7.11 -1.91 3.86
C LYS A 38 -8.25 -0.93 3.59
N ASP A 39 -7.96 0.37 3.50
CA ASP A 39 -8.91 1.43 3.18
C ASP A 39 -9.14 1.54 1.66
N PHE A 40 -9.55 0.42 1.04
CA PHE A 40 -9.92 0.43 -0.37
C PHE A 40 -11.08 1.40 -0.62
N ASP A 41 -11.99 1.57 0.34
CA ASP A 41 -13.15 2.47 0.27
C ASP A 41 -12.77 3.94 0.00
N GLN A 42 -11.63 4.40 0.53
CA GLN A 42 -11.10 5.75 0.27
C GLN A 42 -10.52 5.91 -1.14
N LEU A 43 -10.24 4.81 -1.85
CA LEU A 43 -9.74 4.85 -3.22
C LEU A 43 -10.89 4.85 -4.21
N PRO A 44 -10.86 5.71 -5.24
CA PRO A 44 -11.87 5.70 -6.28
C PRO A 44 -11.85 4.37 -7.05
N ASP A 45 -13.04 3.77 -7.20
CA ASP A 45 -13.20 2.55 -7.98
C ASP A 45 -13.30 2.91 -9.47
N PHE A 46 -12.19 2.78 -10.17
CA PHE A 46 -12.11 2.90 -11.63
C PHE A 46 -12.11 1.54 -12.32
N CYS A 47 -12.56 0.49 -11.62
CA CYS A 47 -12.51 -0.86 -12.17
C CYS A 47 -13.63 -1.05 -13.20
N PRO A 48 -13.34 -1.68 -14.34
CA PRO A 48 -14.37 -2.01 -15.31
C PRO A 48 -15.38 -3.00 -14.71
N PRO A 49 -16.64 -3.00 -15.18
CA PRO A 49 -17.64 -3.92 -14.68
C PRO A 49 -17.18 -5.36 -14.89
N LEU A 50 -17.32 -6.19 -13.87
CA LEU A 50 -16.88 -7.60 -13.81
C LEU A 50 -17.43 -8.43 -14.99
N ASN A 51 -18.56 -8.01 -15.56
CA ASN A 51 -19.19 -8.55 -16.77
C ASN A 51 -18.37 -8.37 -18.06
N SER A 52 -17.26 -7.63 -17.99
CA SER A 52 -16.32 -7.43 -19.11
C SER A 52 -15.24 -8.51 -19.17
N LEU A 53 -15.14 -9.34 -18.13
CA LEU A 53 -14.34 -10.55 -18.21
C LEU A 53 -14.97 -11.47 -19.25
N PRO A 54 -14.18 -12.08 -20.14
CA PRO A 54 -14.71 -13.10 -21.02
C PRO A 54 -15.30 -14.22 -20.15
N ASP A 55 -16.43 -14.79 -20.57
CA ASP A 55 -17.19 -15.88 -19.92
C ASP A 55 -16.39 -17.19 -19.74
N LYS A 56 -15.07 -17.14 -19.92
CA LYS A 56 -14.15 -18.22 -19.62
C LYS A 56 -13.71 -18.10 -18.16
N SER A 57 -14.25 -18.98 -17.32
CA SER A 57 -13.68 -19.27 -16.01
C SER A 57 -12.17 -19.53 -16.16
N ASN A 58 -11.32 -18.93 -15.32
CA ASN A 58 -9.84 -18.96 -15.35
C ASN A 58 -9.14 -17.85 -16.16
N SER A 59 -9.84 -16.81 -16.61
CA SER A 59 -9.21 -15.74 -17.39
C SER A 59 -8.17 -14.94 -16.58
N LEU A 60 -8.36 -14.82 -15.26
CA LEU A 60 -7.43 -14.19 -14.31
C LEU A 60 -6.53 -15.20 -13.58
N LYS A 61 -6.44 -16.45 -14.06
CA LYS A 61 -5.60 -17.47 -13.42
C LYS A 61 -4.14 -17.10 -13.54
N VAL A 62 -3.49 -16.94 -12.39
CA VAL A 62 -2.05 -16.73 -12.27
C VAL A 62 -1.41 -17.93 -11.62
N GLU A 63 -0.29 -18.35 -12.18
CA GLU A 63 0.55 -19.36 -11.55
C GLU A 63 1.50 -18.71 -10.53
N TRP A 64 1.29 -19.09 -9.27
CA TRP A 64 2.15 -18.75 -8.14
C TRP A 64 2.61 -20.03 -7.42
N LYS A 65 3.86 -20.04 -6.95
CA LYS A 65 4.42 -21.19 -6.23
C LYS A 65 4.01 -21.13 -4.76
N GLY A 66 3.23 -22.12 -4.32
CA GLY A 66 2.82 -22.30 -2.93
C GLY A 66 1.34 -22.63 -2.79
N GLN A 67 0.91 -23.03 -1.59
CA GLN A 67 -0.51 -23.21 -1.31
C GLN A 67 -1.21 -21.85 -1.25
N ALA A 68 -2.33 -21.76 -1.96
CA ALA A 68 -3.23 -20.61 -1.95
C ALA A 68 -3.71 -20.34 -0.51
N LEU A 69 -3.86 -19.06 -0.18
CA LEU A 69 -4.39 -18.63 1.10
C LEU A 69 -5.91 -18.81 1.12
N ASP A 70 -6.44 -19.38 2.19
CA ASP A 70 -7.88 -19.43 2.38
C ASP A 70 -8.41 -18.02 2.72
N LEU A 71 -9.19 -17.45 1.81
CA LEU A 71 -9.85 -16.15 1.98
C LEU A 71 -11.30 -16.30 2.43
N SER A 72 -11.72 -17.51 2.83
CA SER A 72 -13.11 -17.79 3.17
C SER A 72 -13.54 -17.07 4.45
N ASN A 73 -12.59 -16.73 5.33
CA ASN A 73 -12.84 -15.95 6.54
C ASN A 73 -12.75 -14.42 6.34
N ASP A 74 -12.40 -13.92 5.14
CA ASP A 74 -12.27 -12.47 4.94
C ASP A 74 -13.66 -11.80 4.81
N PRO A 75 -13.95 -10.74 5.58
CA PRO A 75 -15.22 -10.03 5.51
C PRO A 75 -15.45 -9.34 4.16
N ASN A 76 -14.38 -8.99 3.44
CA ASN A 76 -14.44 -8.27 2.17
C ASN A 76 -14.52 -9.22 0.96
N LYS A 77 -14.50 -10.54 1.17
CA LYS A 77 -14.56 -11.53 0.08
C LYS A 77 -15.79 -11.37 -0.81
N ARG A 78 -16.89 -10.83 -0.26
CA ARG A 78 -18.15 -10.58 -0.98
C ARG A 78 -18.04 -9.43 -1.99
N LEU A 79 -17.02 -8.58 -1.85
CA LEU A 79 -16.72 -7.48 -2.77
C LEU A 79 -15.83 -7.94 -3.94
N LEU A 80 -15.26 -9.15 -3.86
CA LEU A 80 -14.38 -9.71 -4.89
C LEU A 80 -15.16 -10.67 -5.79
N HIS A 81 -14.82 -10.67 -7.08
CA HIS A 81 -15.28 -11.70 -7.99
C HIS A 81 -14.62 -13.06 -7.66
N PRO A 82 -15.26 -14.21 -7.92
CA PRO A 82 -14.65 -15.54 -7.71
C PRO A 82 -13.28 -15.73 -8.40
N ASP A 83 -13.09 -15.19 -9.61
CA ASP A 83 -11.79 -15.20 -10.29
C ASP A 83 -10.74 -14.36 -9.56
N GLU A 84 -11.12 -13.20 -9.04
CA GLU A 84 -10.24 -12.30 -8.28
C GLU A 84 -9.90 -12.88 -6.92
N MET A 85 -10.86 -13.53 -6.27
CA MET A 85 -10.65 -14.25 -5.02
C MET A 85 -9.63 -15.37 -5.23
N THR A 86 -9.76 -16.15 -6.30
CA THR A 86 -8.80 -17.20 -6.66
C THR A 86 -7.40 -16.62 -6.90
N LEU A 87 -7.31 -15.47 -7.58
CA LEU A 87 -6.07 -14.75 -7.81
C LEU A 87 -5.43 -14.25 -6.50
N ALA A 88 -6.21 -13.59 -5.64
CA ALA A 88 -5.76 -13.07 -4.34
C ALA A 88 -5.31 -14.21 -3.42
N SER A 89 -6.09 -15.30 -3.35
CA SER A 89 -5.74 -16.53 -2.66
C SER A 89 -4.41 -17.10 -3.17
N SER A 90 -4.24 -17.22 -4.48
CA SER A 90 -3.00 -17.75 -5.08
C SER A 90 -1.77 -16.88 -4.73
N LEU A 91 -1.92 -15.55 -4.78
CA LEU A 91 -0.86 -14.60 -4.43
C LEU A 91 -0.68 -14.41 -2.92
N ARG A 92 -1.48 -15.10 -2.08
CA ARG A 92 -1.52 -14.94 -0.63
C ARG A 92 -1.67 -13.48 -0.22
N LEU A 93 -2.72 -12.85 -0.72
CA LEU A 93 -3.12 -11.47 -0.41
C LEU A 93 -4.52 -11.50 0.22
N ASP A 94 -4.71 -10.76 1.32
CA ASP A 94 -6.04 -10.50 1.86
C ASP A 94 -6.92 -9.76 0.85
N ALA A 95 -8.24 -9.93 0.96
CA ALA A 95 -9.18 -9.33 0.03
C ALA A 95 -9.09 -7.79 0.03
N ALA A 96 -8.92 -7.19 1.22
CA ALA A 96 -8.73 -5.74 1.35
C ALA A 96 -7.46 -5.27 0.63
N THR A 97 -6.32 -5.94 0.85
CA THR A 97 -5.03 -5.61 0.23
C THR A 97 -5.09 -5.76 -1.30
N TYR A 98 -5.77 -6.79 -1.78
CA TYR A 98 -6.01 -6.99 -3.21
C TYR A 98 -6.84 -5.85 -3.81
N LEU A 99 -7.96 -5.47 -3.18
CA LEU A 99 -8.81 -4.36 -3.63
C LEU A 99 -8.04 -3.05 -3.67
N THR A 100 -7.28 -2.73 -2.63
CA THR A 100 -6.43 -1.54 -2.57
C THR A 100 -5.41 -1.53 -3.71
N SER A 101 -4.71 -2.66 -3.91
CA SER A 101 -3.71 -2.81 -4.98
C SER A 101 -4.35 -2.66 -6.36
N LYS A 102 -5.51 -3.28 -6.57
CA LYS A 102 -6.31 -3.14 -7.79
C LYS A 102 -6.62 -1.66 -8.02
N ARG A 103 -7.31 -0.98 -7.10
CA ARG A 103 -7.69 0.43 -7.27
C ARG A 103 -6.50 1.35 -7.60
N ARG A 104 -5.35 1.16 -6.93
CA ARG A 104 -4.11 1.90 -7.21
C ARG A 104 -3.55 1.69 -8.62
N ILE A 105 -3.59 0.46 -9.14
CA ILE A 105 -3.15 0.17 -10.52
C ILE A 105 -4.03 0.91 -11.52
N PHE A 106 -5.35 0.88 -11.33
CA PHE A 106 -6.30 1.53 -12.22
C PHE A 106 -6.20 3.07 -12.14
N GLU A 107 -6.04 3.63 -10.94
CA GLU A 107 -5.77 5.05 -10.74
C GLU A 107 -4.48 5.49 -11.45
N ARG A 108 -3.40 4.72 -11.29
CA ARG A 108 -2.13 5.01 -11.96
C ARG A 108 -2.26 4.89 -13.47
N ARG A 109 -3.02 3.92 -13.97
CA ARG A 109 -3.32 3.77 -15.39
C ARG A 109 -4.08 4.98 -15.93
N LEU A 110 -5.07 5.50 -15.20
CA LEU A 110 -5.79 6.72 -15.55
C LEU A 110 -4.85 7.93 -15.57
N ALA A 111 -3.95 8.06 -14.59
CA ALA A 111 -2.95 9.13 -14.57
C ALA A 111 -2.02 9.07 -15.80
N CYS A 112 -1.53 7.87 -16.16
CA CYS A 112 -0.74 7.69 -17.38
C CYS A 112 -1.55 8.08 -18.63
N LEU A 113 -2.82 7.69 -18.72
CA LEU A 113 -3.68 8.07 -19.85
C LEU A 113 -3.87 9.59 -19.94
N ARG A 114 -4.05 10.29 -18.80
CA ARG A 114 -4.15 11.76 -18.74
C ARG A 114 -2.87 12.45 -19.20
N THR A 115 -1.70 11.90 -18.87
CA THR A 115 -0.40 12.39 -19.35
C THR A 115 -0.04 11.87 -20.75
N ASN A 116 -0.94 11.13 -21.42
CA ASN A 116 -0.69 10.47 -22.71
C ASN A 116 0.55 9.53 -22.69
N LYS A 117 0.84 8.94 -21.53
CA LYS A 117 1.93 7.99 -21.32
C LYS A 117 1.41 6.56 -21.38
N GLU A 118 2.25 5.67 -21.89
CA GLU A 118 2.01 4.23 -21.82
C GLU A 118 2.07 3.76 -20.37
N PHE A 119 1.18 2.85 -19.98
CA PHE A 119 1.17 2.27 -18.65
C PHE A 119 1.95 0.98 -18.65
N ARG A 120 3.07 0.98 -17.94
CA ARG A 120 3.93 -0.19 -17.83
C ARG A 120 3.70 -0.92 -16.51
N LYS A 121 4.12 -2.18 -16.50
CA LYS A 121 4.22 -2.99 -15.28
C LYS A 121 4.95 -2.27 -14.15
N THR A 122 6.03 -1.54 -14.45
CA THR A 122 6.80 -0.77 -13.47
C THR A 122 5.94 0.30 -12.78
N ASP A 123 5.07 1.00 -13.52
CA ASP A 123 4.15 1.97 -12.93
C ASP A 123 3.15 1.30 -12.00
N ALA A 124 2.61 0.14 -12.39
CA ALA A 124 1.71 -0.64 -11.55
C ALA A 124 2.38 -1.08 -10.24
N GLN A 125 3.64 -1.55 -10.33
CA GLN A 125 4.45 -1.95 -9.18
C GLN A 125 4.71 -0.77 -8.23
N GLN A 126 5.05 0.41 -8.76
CA GLN A 126 5.30 1.61 -7.97
C GLN A 126 4.02 2.16 -7.31
N ALA A 127 2.86 1.99 -7.97
CA ALA A 127 1.57 2.40 -7.43
C ALA A 127 1.11 1.49 -6.28
N CYS A 128 1.37 0.19 -6.40
CA CYS A 128 1.06 -0.81 -5.39
C CYS A 128 1.94 -0.66 -4.14
N LYS A 129 1.36 -0.91 -2.96
CA LYS A 129 2.10 -0.97 -1.68
C LYS A 129 2.43 -2.41 -1.25
N ILE A 130 2.22 -3.36 -2.15
CA ILE A 130 2.52 -4.78 -1.95
C ILE A 130 3.87 -5.16 -2.56
N ASP A 131 4.28 -6.39 -2.31
CA ASP A 131 5.46 -6.99 -2.93
C ASP A 131 5.48 -6.83 -4.46
N VAL A 132 6.64 -6.46 -4.99
CA VAL A 132 6.88 -6.15 -6.41
C VAL A 132 6.65 -7.35 -7.34
N ASN A 133 6.87 -8.59 -6.86
CA ASN A 133 6.59 -9.81 -7.62
C ASN A 133 5.09 -10.11 -7.66
N LYS A 134 4.38 -9.88 -6.54
CA LYS A 134 2.91 -10.02 -6.50
C LYS A 134 2.23 -8.98 -7.39
N ALA A 135 2.60 -7.71 -7.28
CA ALA A 135 2.10 -6.64 -8.14
C ALA A 135 2.37 -6.93 -9.63
N SER A 136 3.57 -7.43 -9.93
CA SER A 136 3.95 -7.91 -11.26
C SER A 136 2.96 -8.94 -11.82
N LYS A 137 2.65 -9.96 -11.04
CA LYS A 137 1.77 -11.06 -11.44
C LYS A 137 0.33 -10.61 -11.62
N LEU A 138 -0.13 -9.75 -10.72
CA LEU A 138 -1.47 -9.16 -10.72
C LEU A 138 -1.67 -8.23 -11.92
N TRP A 139 -0.66 -7.42 -12.25
CA TRP A 139 -0.65 -6.62 -13.48
C TRP A 139 -0.76 -7.49 -14.74
N THR A 140 0.03 -8.57 -14.85
CA THR A 140 -0.04 -9.48 -15.99
C THR A 140 -1.41 -10.14 -16.12
N ALA A 141 -2.08 -10.47 -15.01
CA ALA A 141 -3.44 -11.01 -15.04
C ALA A 141 -4.42 -10.00 -15.66
N PHE A 142 -4.34 -8.74 -15.24
CA PHE A 142 -5.21 -7.67 -15.73
C PHE A 142 -4.93 -7.29 -17.18
N ASP A 143 -3.65 -7.29 -17.57
CA ASP A 143 -3.23 -7.08 -18.95
C ASP A 143 -3.78 -8.18 -19.87
N LYS A 144 -3.68 -9.44 -19.44
CA LYS A 144 -4.16 -10.61 -20.19
C LYS A 144 -5.66 -10.57 -20.46
N VAL A 145 -6.47 -10.06 -19.54
CA VAL A 145 -7.92 -9.88 -19.74
C VAL A 145 -8.28 -8.56 -20.43
N GLY A 146 -7.29 -7.71 -20.74
CA GLY A 146 -7.48 -6.42 -21.39
C GLY A 146 -8.16 -5.37 -20.49
N TRP A 147 -8.08 -5.51 -19.17
CA TRP A 147 -8.61 -4.53 -18.22
C TRP A 147 -7.75 -3.27 -18.11
N LEU A 148 -6.47 -3.37 -18.44
CA LEU A 148 -5.56 -2.24 -18.49
C LEU A 148 -5.68 -1.45 -19.80
N ASP A 149 -6.59 -1.83 -20.69
CA ASP A 149 -6.80 -1.11 -21.95
C ASP A 149 -7.33 0.31 -21.69
N ALA A 150 -6.86 1.28 -22.49
CA ALA A 150 -7.25 2.67 -22.35
C ALA A 150 -8.77 2.86 -22.51
N LYS A 151 -9.47 1.98 -23.25
CA LYS A 151 -10.93 2.01 -23.42
C LYS A 151 -11.69 2.02 -22.10
N TRP A 152 -11.17 1.34 -21.08
CA TRP A 152 -11.80 1.27 -19.75
C TRP A 152 -11.66 2.58 -18.99
N MET A 153 -10.51 3.25 -19.16
CA MET A 153 -10.23 4.53 -18.51
C MET A 153 -10.75 5.73 -19.29
N GLN A 154 -11.01 5.58 -20.59
CA GLN A 154 -11.51 6.65 -21.45
C GLN A 154 -12.89 7.15 -20.99
N LYS A 155 -13.68 6.30 -20.34
CA LYS A 155 -14.95 6.68 -19.69
C LYS A 155 -14.76 7.62 -18.48
N HIS A 156 -13.57 7.64 -17.89
CA HIS A 156 -13.22 8.43 -16.70
C HIS A 156 -12.23 9.58 -17.02
N LYS A 157 -11.94 9.82 -18.30
CA LYS A 157 -11.13 10.95 -18.79
C LYS A 157 -11.98 12.22 -18.86
#